data_AF-A0A8S3JMN4-F1
#
_entry.id   AF-A0A8S3JMN4-F1
#
_cell.length_a   1.000
_cell.length_b   1.000
_cell.length_c   1.000
_cell.angle_alpha   90.00
_cell.angle_beta   90.00
_cell.angle_gamma   90.00
#
_symmetry.space_group_name_H-M   'P 1'
#
loop_
_entity.id
_entity.type
_entity.pdbx_description
1 polymer ?
#
loop_
_entity_poly.entity_id
_entity_poly.type
_entity_poly.pdbx_seq_one_letter_code
_entity_poly.pdbx_strand_id
1 'polypeptide(L)'
;MFSNNNAQLIEMRDRSAKLQKEKERDERKQQGRERKQKSEHEKILNAIRERNIHLQKDPSIDIFDISSNPAGSCVQLNETDQTLTFPAVFLYPEYAQTDYVKTFHENT
;
A
#
# COMPACT_ATOMS: atom_id res chain seq x y z
N MET A 1 44.17 -37.01 -2.53
CA MET A 1 42.73 -37.01 -2.18
C MET A 1 42.14 -35.61 -2.39
N PHE A 2 41.69 -35.25 -3.61
CA PHE A 2 41.14 -33.90 -3.88
C PHE A 2 39.83 -33.87 -4.69
N SER A 3 39.20 -35.01 -5.00
CA SER A 3 38.04 -35.05 -5.90
C SER A 3 36.72 -34.57 -5.29
N ASN A 4 36.61 -34.47 -3.96
CA ASN A 4 35.35 -34.09 -3.29
C ASN A 4 35.09 -32.57 -3.29
N ASN A 5 36.16 -31.76 -3.39
CA ASN A 5 36.05 -30.30 -3.37
C ASN A 5 35.46 -29.72 -4.66
N ASN A 6 35.69 -30.37 -5.80
CA ASN A 6 35.21 -29.85 -7.09
C ASN A 6 33.68 -29.95 -7.21
N ALA A 7 33.10 -31.08 -6.78
CA ALA A 7 31.66 -31.26 -6.77
C ALA A 7 30.95 -30.25 -5.84
N GLN A 8 31.50 -30.01 -4.65
CA GLN A 8 30.97 -29.02 -3.70
C GLN A 8 31.06 -27.59 -4.24
N LEU A 9 32.14 -27.23 -4.94
CA LEU A 9 32.30 -25.91 -5.57
C LEU A 9 31.27 -25.69 -6.70
N ILE A 10 30.99 -26.72 -7.50
CA ILE A 10 29.97 -26.67 -8.55
C ILE A 10 28.57 -26.51 -7.93
N GLU A 11 28.23 -27.29 -6.90
CA GLU A 11 26.93 -27.19 -6.22
C GLU A 11 26.73 -25.79 -5.60
N MET A 12 27.76 -25.23 -4.96
CA MET A 12 27.70 -23.89 -4.40
C MET A 12 27.50 -22.82 -5.48
N ARG A 13 28.18 -22.95 -6.63
CA ARG A 13 28.01 -22.05 -7.78
C ARG A 13 26.58 -22.11 -8.32
N ASP A 14 26.03 -23.31 -8.50
CA ASP A 14 24.66 -23.50 -9.00
C ASP A 14 23.61 -22.99 -8.00
N ARG A 15 23.81 -23.23 -6.70
CA ARG A 15 22.95 -22.69 -5.64
C ARG A 15 23.00 -21.16 -5.62
N SER A 16 24.19 -20.57 -5.71
CA SER A 16 24.37 -19.12 -5.77
C SER A 16 23.70 -18.52 -7.00
N ALA A 17 23.89 -19.12 -8.18
CA ALA A 17 23.26 -18.67 -9.43
C ALA A 17 21.73 -18.78 -9.39
N LYS A 18 21.17 -19.82 -8.76
CA LYS A 18 19.72 -19.97 -8.54
C LYS A 18 19.19 -18.88 -7.61
N LEU A 19 19.84 -18.68 -6.45
CA LEU A 19 19.45 -17.65 -5.49
C LEU A 19 19.54 -16.23 -6.07
N GLN A 20 20.55 -15.95 -6.90
CA GLN A 20 20.67 -14.65 -7.57
C GLN A 20 19.52 -14.39 -8.53
N LYS A 21 19.12 -15.40 -9.33
CA LYS A 21 17.97 -15.31 -10.24
C LYS A 21 16.65 -15.15 -9.48
N GLU A 22 16.48 -15.84 -8.36
CA GLU A 22 15.29 -15.70 -7.50
C GLU A 22 15.19 -14.29 -6.91
N LYS A 23 16.30 -13.77 -6.36
CA LYS A 23 16.35 -12.39 -5.85
C LYS A 23 16.02 -11.37 -6.92
N GLU A 24 16.64 -11.44 -8.10
CA GLU A 24 16.39 -10.50 -9.20
C GLU A 24 14.92 -10.54 -9.66
N ARG A 25 14.32 -11.73 -9.69
CA ARG A 25 12.90 -11.90 -10.02
C ARG A 25 11.99 -11.25 -8.99
N ASP A 26 12.28 -11.44 -7.71
CA ASP A 26 11.47 -10.89 -6.62
C ASP A 26 11.63 -9.37 -6.52
N GLU A 27 12.84 -8.85 -6.70
CA GLU A 27 13.12 -7.41 -6.80
C GLU A 27 12.34 -6.78 -7.97
N ARG A 28 12.33 -7.43 -9.14
CA ARG A 28 11.56 -6.93 -10.30
C ARG A 28 10.06 -6.89 -10.02
N LYS A 29 9.53 -7.93 -9.36
CA LYS A 29 8.11 -7.98 -8.97
C LYS A 29 7.79 -6.90 -7.94
N GLN A 30 8.66 -6.71 -6.95
CA GLN A 30 8.50 -5.71 -5.90
C GLN A 30 8.51 -4.30 -6.50
N GLN A 31 9.49 -3.96 -7.34
CA GLN A 31 9.54 -2.67 -8.05
C GLN A 31 8.27 -2.43 -8.89
N GLY A 32 7.75 -3.47 -9.54
CA GLY A 32 6.50 -3.38 -10.29
C GLY A 32 5.29 -3.04 -9.40
N ARG A 33 5.21 -3.62 -8.20
CA ARG A 33 4.13 -3.34 -7.23
C ARG A 33 4.24 -1.92 -6.67
N GLU A 34 5.45 -1.52 -6.26
CA GLU A 34 5.70 -0.19 -5.70
C GLU A 34 5.40 0.92 -6.71
N ARG A 35 5.73 0.73 -8.00
CA ARG A 35 5.40 1.70 -9.04
C ARG A 35 3.88 1.87 -9.23
N LYS A 36 3.13 0.77 -9.19
CA LYS A 36 1.66 0.81 -9.28
C LYS A 36 1.05 1.53 -8.08
N GLN A 37 1.46 1.17 -6.87
CA GLN A 37 0.99 1.83 -5.64
C GLN A 37 1.31 3.33 -5.65
N LYS A 38 2.52 3.72 -6.05
CA LYS A 38 2.89 5.14 -6.18
C LYS A 38 1.99 5.87 -7.18
N SER A 39 1.73 5.28 -8.34
CA SER A 39 0.84 5.89 -9.33
C SER A 39 -0.61 6.03 -8.84
N GLU A 40 -1.12 5.07 -8.08
CA GLU A 40 -2.45 5.13 -7.47
C GLU A 40 -2.51 6.22 -6.38
N HIS A 41 -1.49 6.28 -5.53
CA HIS A 41 -1.40 7.31 -4.49
C HIS A 41 -1.31 8.71 -5.10
N GLU A 42 -0.55 8.88 -6.18
CA GLU A 42 -0.46 10.15 -6.91
C GLU A 42 -1.80 10.57 -7.51
N LYS A 43 -2.57 9.64 -8.11
CA LYS A 43 -3.93 9.92 -8.60
C LYS A 43 -4.83 10.43 -7.48
N ILE A 44 -4.82 9.75 -6.33
CA ILE A 44 -5.62 10.16 -5.16
C ILE A 44 -5.18 11.53 -4.64
N LEU A 45 -3.86 11.78 -4.50
CA LEU A 45 -3.35 13.07 -4.06
C LEU A 45 -3.74 14.21 -5.00
N ASN A 46 -3.71 13.97 -6.31
CA ASN A 46 -4.14 14.95 -7.30
C ASN A 46 -5.65 15.22 -7.18
N ALA A 47 -6.47 14.16 -7.07
CA ALA A 47 -7.91 14.28 -6.86
C ALA A 47 -8.27 15.07 -5.59
N ILE A 48 -7.52 14.87 -4.49
CA ILE A 48 -7.66 15.62 -3.22
C ILE A 48 -7.31 17.10 -3.42
N ARG A 49 -6.22 17.40 -4.13
CA ARG A 49 -5.79 18.78 -4.42
C ARG A 49 -6.79 19.51 -5.30
N GLU A 50 -7.30 18.87 -6.35
CA GLU A 50 -8.30 19.43 -7.26
C GLU A 50 -9.59 19.81 -6.53
N ARG A 51 -9.96 19.03 -5.50
CA ARG A 51 -11.14 19.26 -4.65
C ARG A 51 -10.91 20.22 -3.49
N ASN A 52 -9.72 20.81 -3.36
CA ASN A 52 -9.33 21.71 -2.26
C ASN A 52 -9.52 21.09 -0.86
N ILE A 53 -9.30 19.78 -0.73
CA ILE A 53 -9.39 19.08 0.55
C ILE A 53 -8.09 19.33 1.32
N HIS A 54 -8.22 19.86 2.53
CA HIS A 54 -7.07 20.16 3.40
C HIS A 54 -6.70 18.93 4.23
N LEU A 55 -5.50 18.42 4.01
CA LEU A 55 -4.96 17.29 4.77
C LEU A 55 -4.22 17.80 6.00
N GLN A 56 -4.73 17.49 7.18
CA GLN A 56 -3.98 17.70 8.41
C GLN A 56 -2.87 16.66 8.50
N LYS A 57 -1.61 17.11 8.54
CA LYS A 57 -0.44 16.22 8.65
C LYS A 57 -0.26 15.79 10.11
N ASP A 58 -1.12 14.89 10.57
CA ASP A 58 -0.89 14.21 11.82
C ASP A 58 0.02 13.00 11.56
N PRO A 59 1.19 12.88 12.23
CA PRO A 59 2.15 11.80 11.95
C PRO A 59 1.60 10.41 12.27
N SER A 60 0.48 10.33 13.00
CA SER A 60 -0.23 9.10 13.34
C SER A 60 -1.27 8.67 12.30
N ILE A 61 -1.63 9.53 11.34
CA ILE A 61 -2.71 9.27 10.39
C ILE A 61 -2.14 9.37 8.97
N ASP A 62 -1.94 8.22 8.34
CA ASP A 62 -1.60 8.15 6.91
C ASP A 62 -2.84 7.74 6.11
N ILE A 63 -3.24 8.60 5.19
CA ILE A 63 -4.41 8.48 4.33
C ILE A 63 -4.36 7.21 3.47
N PHE A 64 -3.14 6.71 3.20
CA PHE A 64 -2.90 5.49 2.43
C PHE A 64 -2.72 4.25 3.31
N ASP A 65 -2.46 4.43 4.60
CA ASP A 65 -2.25 3.32 5.52
C ASP A 65 -3.57 2.85 6.14
N ILE A 66 -4.01 1.68 5.69
CA ILE A 66 -5.20 0.98 6.20
C ILE A 66 -5.08 0.73 7.71
N SER A 67 -3.87 0.50 8.23
CA SER A 67 -3.64 0.20 9.65
C SER A 67 -3.78 1.42 10.56
N SER A 68 -3.67 2.63 10.00
CA SER A 68 -3.85 3.88 10.74
C SER A 68 -5.31 4.15 11.12
N ASN A 69 -6.25 3.47 10.46
CA ASN A 69 -7.68 3.67 10.63
C ASN A 69 -8.35 2.45 11.27
N PRO A 70 -9.10 2.61 12.38
CA PRO A 70 -9.86 1.53 13.01
C PRO A 70 -10.88 0.85 12.09
N ALA A 71 -11.39 1.54 11.05
CA ALA A 71 -12.31 0.95 10.07
C ALA A 71 -11.62 -0.02 9.08
N GLY A 72 -10.28 -0.10 9.10
CA GLY A 72 -9.51 -0.94 8.18
C GLY A 72 -9.73 -0.55 6.72
N SER A 73 -9.78 0.75 6.44
CA SER A 73 -9.80 1.32 5.08
C SER A 73 -8.96 2.58 4.96
N CYS A 74 -8.50 2.83 3.74
CA CYS A 74 -7.83 4.04 3.30
C CYS A 74 -8.70 4.77 2.28
N VAL A 75 -8.29 5.98 1.88
CA VAL A 75 -8.99 6.74 0.84
C VAL A 75 -8.79 6.07 -0.51
N GLN A 76 -9.88 5.91 -1.25
CA GLN A 76 -9.89 5.27 -2.56
C GLN A 76 -10.48 6.19 -3.61
N LEU A 77 -9.95 6.12 -4.84
CA LEU A 77 -10.48 6.82 -6.01
C LEU A 77 -11.19 5.81 -6.92
N ASN A 78 -12.46 6.03 -7.21
CA ASN A 78 -13.20 5.26 -8.20
C ASN A 78 -12.85 5.75 -9.59
N GLU A 79 -12.29 4.90 -10.44
CA GLU A 79 -11.85 5.31 -11.79
C GLU A 79 -13.03 5.63 -12.73
N THR A 80 -14.18 4.97 -12.55
CA THR A 80 -15.38 5.14 -13.39
C THR A 80 -16.01 6.52 -13.23
N ASP A 81 -16.27 6.90 -11.98
CA ASP A 81 -17.02 8.12 -11.68
C ASP A 81 -16.11 9.28 -11.25
N GLN A 82 -14.78 9.02 -11.21
CA GLN A 82 -13.76 9.91 -10.67
C GLN A 82 -14.04 10.34 -9.22
N THR A 83 -14.82 9.58 -8.45
CA THR A 83 -15.25 9.95 -7.09
C THR A 83 -14.31 9.42 -6.01
N LEU A 84 -14.05 10.22 -4.98
CA LEU A 84 -13.33 9.76 -3.79
C LEU A 84 -14.27 9.07 -2.80
N THR A 85 -13.77 8.01 -2.18
CA THR A 85 -14.41 7.30 -1.08
C THR A 85 -13.51 7.39 0.15
N PHE A 86 -14.07 7.84 1.27
CA PHE A 86 -13.36 8.08 2.51
C PHE A 86 -13.80 7.11 3.60
N PRO A 87 -12.92 6.73 4.52
CA PRO A 87 -13.38 6.30 5.82
C PRO A 87 -13.96 7.49 6.59
N ALA A 88 -15.08 7.28 7.28
CA ALA A 88 -15.73 8.31 8.08
C ALA A 88 -16.00 7.81 9.50
N VAL A 89 -15.94 8.74 10.46
CA VAL A 89 -16.22 8.50 11.87
C VAL A 89 -17.39 9.38 12.29
N PHE A 90 -18.44 8.76 12.82
CA PHE A 90 -19.60 9.46 13.35
C PHE A 90 -19.51 9.47 14.87
N LEU A 91 -19.51 10.67 15.46
CA LEU A 91 -19.41 10.86 16.90
C LEU A 91 -20.78 11.26 17.46
N TYR A 92 -21.26 10.51 18.45
CA TYR A 92 -22.49 10.80 19.18
C TYR A 92 -22.12 11.15 20.63
N PRO A 93 -21.70 12.40 20.90
CA PRO A 93 -21.15 12.80 22.19
C PRO A 93 -22.17 12.65 23.34
N GLU A 94 -23.46 12.83 23.04
CA GLU A 94 -24.55 12.67 24.00
C GLU A 94 -24.62 11.25 24.60
N TYR A 95 -24.25 10.24 23.80
CA TYR A 95 -24.30 8.82 24.18
C TYR A 95 -22.91 8.20 24.36
N ALA A 96 -21.84 9.01 24.28
CA ALA A 96 -20.46 8.55 24.24
C ALA A 96 -20.23 7.40 23.22
N GLN A 97 -20.92 7.45 22.08
CA GLN A 97 -20.88 6.42 21.05
C GLN A 97 -20.09 6.90 19.83
N THR A 98 -19.47 5.97 19.13
CA THR A 98 -18.77 6.23 17.87
C THR A 98 -19.05 5.10 16.88
N ASP A 99 -19.43 5.46 15.66
CA ASP A 99 -19.58 4.51 14.56
C ASP A 99 -18.51 4.76 13.50
N TYR A 100 -18.01 3.68 12.91
CA TYR A 100 -17.01 3.70 11.86
C TYR A 100 -17.61 3.24 10.53
N VAL A 101 -17.56 4.12 9.53
CA VAL A 101 -17.98 3.81 8.17
C VAL A 101 -16.74 3.60 7.33
N LYS A 102 -16.57 2.37 6.81
CA LYS A 102 -15.40 1.99 6.02
C LYS A 102 -15.33 2.73 4.67
N THR A 103 -16.48 2.88 4.02
CA THR A 103 -16.61 3.43 2.66
C THR A 103 -17.72 4.47 2.64
N PHE A 104 -17.33 5.74 2.60
CA PHE A 104 -18.21 6.91 2.53
C PHE A 104 -17.97 7.64 1.22
N HIS A 105 -18.98 7.71 0.35
CA HIS A 105 -18.84 8.34 -0.97
C HIS A 105 -18.91 9.86 -0.87
N GLU A 106 -18.09 10.57 -1.65
CA GLU A 106 -18.06 12.05 -1.63
C GLU A 106 -19.39 12.73 -1.98
N ASN A 107 -20.26 12.06 -2.74
CA ASN A 107 -21.55 12.58 -3.19
C ASN A 107 -22.74 12.03 -2.36
N THR A 108 -22.47 11.43 -1.20
CA THR A 108 -23.52 11.00 -0.26
C THR A 108 -24.18 12.22 0.37
#